data_AF-A0A417WD31-F1
#
_entry.id   AF-A0A417WD31-F1
#
_cell.length_a   1.000
_cell.length_b   1.000
_cell.length_c   1.000
_cell.angle_alpha   90.00
_cell.angle_beta   90.00
_cell.angle_gamma   90.00
#
_symmetry.space_group_name_H-M   'P 1'
#
loop_
_entity.id
_entity.type
_entity.pdbx_description
1 polymer ?
#
loop_
_entity_poly.entity_id
_entity_poly.type
_entity_poly.pdbx_seq_one_letter_code
_entity_poly.pdbx_strand_id
1 'polypeptide(L)'
;MGKIWIPGGGGAGTGSDDCTANKAQVLVGYTAVTRDSGDEAAAGSMPNNGGQSGTLNCGQSKVIPAGYTSGGTVTANSLASQTSGTAVANQISSGKTAWVNGAKVTGTLTERGQYQNGGAAFTGSYFAINALPEGVYRSNGASWAPEARCTADQLRNALGITAGKIKKGEVIAGVTGTWEGYVANPTDLYYKGSNPAGFYVSNNGNGYASASFDGVYITAKSTTTSANAVTITAGKAYNLSGYSKLIIELNVTKATSYTNTNGGLVLKNGSEELIRIWQDGLYGTVGAKTYSFDLSNLQKVLTPSLAFTLRAAVVQITRIRLA
;
A
#
# COMPACT_ATOMS: atom_id res chain seq x y z
N MET A 1 -78.50 108.63 19.44
CA MET A 1 -78.29 107.21 19.16
C MET A 1 -77.07 107.08 18.25
N GLY A 2 -75.89 106.88 18.83
CA GLY A 2 -74.62 106.88 18.09
C GLY A 2 -74.31 105.51 17.50
N LYS A 3 -74.05 105.46 16.20
CA LYS A 3 -73.58 104.27 15.49
C LYS A 3 -72.06 104.18 15.70
N ILE A 4 -71.62 103.28 16.57
CA ILE A 4 -70.20 102.91 16.67
C ILE A 4 -69.83 102.15 15.39
N TRP A 5 -68.88 102.68 14.63
CA TRP A 5 -68.22 102.00 13.52
C TRP A 5 -66.86 101.55 14.03
N ILE A 6 -66.65 100.24 14.12
CA ILE A 6 -65.33 99.66 14.38
C ILE A 6 -64.77 99.32 12.99
N PRO A 7 -63.76 100.05 12.47
CA PRO A 7 -63.06 99.60 11.28
C PRO A 7 -62.36 98.29 11.63
N GLY A 8 -62.83 97.19 11.04
CA GLY A 8 -62.15 95.91 11.14
C GLY A 8 -60.75 96.09 10.57
N GLY A 9 -59.73 95.99 11.41
CA GLY A 9 -58.35 96.00 10.97
C GLY A 9 -58.12 94.82 10.02
N GLY A 10 -57.97 95.11 8.73
CA GLY A 10 -57.52 94.12 7.75
C GLY A 10 -56.07 93.77 8.07
N GLY A 11 -55.87 92.67 8.80
CA GLY A 11 -54.54 92.11 8.98
C GLY A 11 -54.03 91.61 7.62
N ALA A 12 -52.84 92.06 7.22
CA ALA A 12 -52.10 91.43 6.13
C ALA A 12 -51.72 90.01 6.58
N GLY A 13 -52.60 89.06 6.28
CA GLY A 13 -52.39 87.64 6.54
C GLY A 13 -51.49 87.04 5.47
N THR A 14 -50.69 86.05 5.85
CA THR A 14 -49.92 85.20 4.94
C THR A 14 -50.85 84.42 4.02
N GLY A 15 -50.65 84.51 2.70
CA GLY A 15 -51.44 83.80 1.69
C GLY A 15 -50.91 82.38 1.39
N SER A 16 -51.61 81.65 0.54
CA SER A 16 -51.14 80.38 0.00
C SER A 16 -49.89 80.55 -0.85
N ASP A 17 -49.74 81.67 -1.54
CA ASP A 17 -48.54 82.04 -2.30
C ASP A 17 -47.29 82.18 -1.42
N ASP A 18 -47.46 82.54 -0.15
CA ASP A 18 -46.40 82.55 0.87
C ASP A 18 -46.07 81.14 1.43
N CYS A 19 -46.89 80.12 1.16
CA CYS A 19 -46.69 78.76 1.65
C CYS A 19 -45.69 77.97 0.76
N THR A 20 -44.88 77.11 1.38
CA THR A 20 -43.95 76.23 0.66
C THR A 20 -44.42 74.79 0.57
N ALA A 21 -45.33 74.36 1.46
CA ALA A 21 -45.93 73.04 1.42
C ALA A 21 -46.96 72.95 0.29
N ASN A 22 -47.07 71.81 -0.38
CA ASN A 22 -48.19 71.46 -1.27
C ASN A 22 -49.09 70.39 -0.63
N LYS A 23 -50.23 70.06 -1.25
CA LYS A 23 -51.13 69.01 -0.74
C LYS A 23 -50.43 67.66 -0.54
N ALA A 24 -49.47 67.28 -1.40
CA ALA A 24 -48.69 66.04 -1.26
C ALA A 24 -47.71 66.06 -0.07
N GLN A 25 -47.53 67.20 0.58
CA GLN A 25 -46.78 67.37 1.81
C GLN A 25 -47.66 67.44 3.07
N VAL A 26 -48.99 67.37 2.91
CA VAL A 26 -49.96 67.31 4.01
C VAL A 26 -50.53 65.90 4.11
N LEU A 27 -50.58 65.35 5.32
CA LEU A 27 -51.07 63.99 5.59
C LEU A 27 -52.55 63.85 5.23
N VAL A 28 -52.91 62.77 4.54
CA VAL A 28 -54.31 62.41 4.29
C VAL A 28 -55.10 62.40 5.61
N GLY A 29 -56.27 63.03 5.60
CA GLY A 29 -57.12 63.21 6.79
C GLY A 29 -56.90 64.53 7.54
N TYR A 30 -55.88 65.30 7.18
CA TYR A 30 -55.65 66.66 7.67
C TYR A 30 -55.89 67.69 6.56
N THR A 31 -56.27 68.91 6.96
CA THR A 31 -56.43 70.06 6.07
C THR A 31 -55.45 71.17 6.42
N ALA A 32 -54.97 71.90 5.41
CA ALA A 32 -54.12 73.08 5.59
C ALA A 32 -54.26 74.02 4.37
N VAL A 33 -53.91 75.30 4.55
CA VAL A 33 -53.60 76.18 3.41
C VAL A 33 -52.20 75.79 2.92
N THR A 34 -52.08 75.47 1.64
CA THR A 34 -50.86 75.05 0.97
C THR A 34 -50.66 75.86 -0.29
N ARG A 35 -49.46 75.87 -0.86
CA ARG A 35 -49.13 76.65 -2.06
C ARG A 35 -50.07 76.43 -3.24
N ASP A 36 -50.64 75.24 -3.31
CA ASP A 36 -51.54 74.76 -4.35
C ASP A 36 -53.01 74.71 -3.90
N SER A 37 -53.37 75.36 -2.79
CA SER A 37 -54.73 75.32 -2.22
C SER A 37 -55.62 76.52 -2.56
N GLY A 38 -55.07 77.64 -3.05
CA GLY A 38 -55.87 78.79 -3.52
C GLY A 38 -56.30 79.79 -2.44
N ASP A 39 -55.58 79.87 -1.31
CA ASP A 39 -55.95 80.58 -0.08
C ASP A 39 -57.05 79.91 0.76
N GLU A 40 -57.59 78.77 0.31
CA GLU A 40 -58.48 77.93 1.11
C GLU A 40 -57.77 76.74 1.75
N ALA A 41 -58.32 76.25 2.88
CA ALA A 41 -57.86 75.00 3.46
C ALA A 41 -58.24 73.82 2.54
N ALA A 42 -57.24 73.05 2.11
CA ALA A 42 -57.43 71.86 1.27
C ALA A 42 -56.98 70.59 2.00
N ALA A 43 -57.57 69.45 1.62
CA ALA A 43 -57.16 68.14 2.13
C ALA A 43 -55.77 67.76 1.61
N GLY A 44 -54.95 67.23 2.51
CA GLY A 44 -53.66 66.64 2.16
C GLY A 44 -53.78 65.35 1.35
N SER A 45 -52.75 65.06 0.55
CA SER A 45 -52.64 63.86 -0.28
C SER A 45 -51.45 62.97 0.05
N MET A 46 -50.63 63.30 1.05
CA MET A 46 -49.53 62.43 1.49
C MET A 46 -50.08 61.13 2.09
N PRO A 47 -49.70 59.94 1.55
CA PRO A 47 -50.13 58.66 2.11
C PRO A 47 -49.61 58.45 3.54
N ASN A 48 -50.42 57.81 4.38
CA ASN A 48 -49.98 57.30 5.67
C ASN A 48 -49.55 55.84 5.53
N ASN A 49 -48.24 55.59 5.60
CA ASN A 49 -47.64 54.26 5.48
C ASN A 49 -47.62 53.49 6.80
N GLY A 50 -48.13 54.08 7.89
CA GLY A 50 -48.11 53.47 9.23
C GLY A 50 -46.70 53.21 9.76
N GLY A 51 -46.58 52.30 10.72
CA GLY A 51 -45.30 51.90 11.30
C GLY A 51 -44.52 50.96 10.38
N GLN A 52 -43.23 51.22 10.19
CA GLN A 52 -42.38 50.43 9.30
C GLN A 52 -41.36 49.61 10.09
N SER A 53 -41.69 48.33 10.33
CA SER A 53 -40.79 47.38 11.01
C SER A 53 -40.48 46.14 10.16
N GLY A 54 -39.37 45.46 10.43
CA GLY A 54 -39.02 44.22 9.73
C GLY A 54 -37.64 43.71 10.12
N THR A 55 -37.32 42.51 9.65
CA THR A 55 -36.02 41.88 9.90
C THR A 55 -35.30 41.62 8.58
N LEU A 56 -34.00 41.91 8.52
CA LEU A 56 -33.16 41.68 7.34
C LEU A 56 -32.16 40.55 7.58
N ASN A 57 -32.17 39.57 6.67
CA ASN A 57 -31.05 38.65 6.50
C ASN A 57 -29.98 39.29 5.59
N CYS A 58 -28.78 38.71 5.55
CA CYS A 58 -27.72 39.11 4.65
C CYS A 58 -28.20 39.08 3.19
N GLY A 59 -27.98 40.18 2.46
CA GLY A 59 -28.45 40.34 1.09
C GLY A 59 -29.93 40.72 0.93
N GLN A 60 -30.70 40.84 2.01
CA GLN A 60 -32.07 41.35 1.96
C GLN A 60 -32.10 42.88 2.13
N SER A 61 -33.14 43.49 1.58
CA SER A 61 -33.44 44.92 1.74
C SER A 61 -34.93 45.13 1.98
N LYS A 62 -35.29 46.22 2.65
CA LYS A 62 -36.69 46.65 2.81
C LYS A 62 -36.91 47.97 2.08
N VAL A 63 -37.87 47.99 1.16
CA VAL A 63 -38.32 49.24 0.51
C VAL A 63 -39.24 49.98 1.47
N ILE A 64 -38.98 51.26 1.68
CA ILE A 64 -39.85 52.16 2.44
C ILE A 64 -40.58 53.06 1.43
N PRO A 65 -41.92 52.98 1.31
CA PRO A 65 -42.66 53.79 0.35
C PRO A 65 -42.63 55.28 0.75
N ALA A 66 -42.75 56.16 -0.24
CA ALA A 66 -42.86 57.60 0.00
C ALA A 66 -44.17 57.93 0.76
N GLY A 67 -44.12 58.91 1.65
CA GLY A 67 -45.26 59.32 2.49
C GLY A 67 -44.89 59.40 3.97
N TYR A 68 -45.89 59.49 4.83
CA TYR A 68 -45.71 59.58 6.28
C TYR A 68 -45.51 58.19 6.89
N THR A 69 -44.46 58.02 7.69
CA THR A 69 -44.20 56.81 8.48
C THR A 69 -44.26 57.16 9.95
N SER A 70 -45.09 56.47 10.72
CA SER A 70 -45.34 56.79 12.13
C SER A 70 -44.26 56.26 13.09
N GLY A 71 -43.09 55.87 12.58
CA GLY A 71 -42.00 55.20 13.32
C GLY A 71 -41.84 53.73 12.95
N GLY A 72 -41.02 52.99 13.70
CA GLY A 72 -40.73 51.56 13.48
C GLY A 72 -39.23 51.26 13.45
N THR A 73 -38.87 49.96 13.45
CA THR A 73 -37.48 49.50 13.48
C THR A 73 -37.25 48.39 12.48
N VAL A 74 -36.22 48.54 11.65
CA VAL A 74 -35.70 47.48 10.80
C VAL A 74 -34.44 46.91 11.44
N THR A 75 -34.49 45.64 11.83
CA THR A 75 -33.42 44.97 12.57
C THR A 75 -32.69 43.97 11.67
N ALA A 76 -31.36 43.93 11.72
CA ALA A 76 -30.62 42.86 11.07
C ALA A 76 -30.60 41.60 11.96
N ASN A 77 -30.81 40.43 11.37
CA ASN A 77 -30.56 39.17 12.07
C ASN A 77 -29.07 39.02 12.39
N SER A 78 -28.77 38.29 13.47
CA SER A 78 -27.40 38.05 13.90
C SER A 78 -26.57 37.35 12.82
N LEU A 79 -25.25 37.55 12.81
CA LEU A 79 -24.36 36.78 11.93
C LEU A 79 -24.38 35.29 12.31
N ALA A 80 -24.50 34.98 13.61
CA ALA A 80 -24.53 33.61 14.12
C ALA A 80 -25.70 32.79 13.57
N SER A 81 -26.91 33.36 13.55
CA SER A 81 -28.10 32.70 13.00
C SER A 81 -28.04 32.46 11.49
N GLN A 82 -27.05 33.05 10.80
CA GLN A 82 -26.90 32.99 9.34
C GLN A 82 -25.62 32.27 8.91
N THR A 83 -24.78 31.84 9.85
CA THR A 83 -23.49 31.16 9.59
C THR A 83 -23.36 29.86 10.39
N SER A 84 -24.46 29.11 10.53
CA SER A 84 -24.44 27.82 11.23
C SER A 84 -23.41 26.88 10.61
N GLY A 85 -22.51 26.35 11.44
CA GLY A 85 -21.46 25.45 10.98
C GLY A 85 -20.78 24.69 12.11
N THR A 86 -20.06 23.63 11.75
CA THR A 86 -19.39 22.71 12.68
C THR A 86 -17.86 22.71 12.53
N ALA A 87 -17.33 23.44 11.57
CA ALA A 87 -15.90 23.46 11.29
C ALA A 87 -15.12 24.07 12.45
N VAL A 88 -14.09 23.36 12.89
CA VAL A 88 -13.13 23.84 13.89
C VAL A 88 -11.76 24.12 13.25
N ALA A 89 -10.90 24.85 13.96
CA ALA A 89 -9.63 25.34 13.42
C ALA A 89 -8.74 24.22 12.86
N ASN A 90 -8.66 23.04 13.50
CA ASN A 90 -7.82 21.92 13.05
C ASN A 90 -8.44 21.11 11.90
N GLN A 91 -9.61 21.49 11.39
CA GLN A 91 -10.23 20.90 10.20
C GLN A 91 -10.11 21.81 8.97
N ILE A 92 -9.70 23.06 9.17
CA ILE A 92 -9.54 24.05 8.11
C ILE A 92 -8.06 24.19 7.78
N SER A 93 -7.75 24.19 6.49
CA SER A 93 -6.40 24.43 5.96
C SER A 93 -5.75 25.66 6.59
N SER A 94 -4.48 25.53 6.98
CA SER A 94 -3.73 26.56 7.70
C SER A 94 -3.79 27.93 6.99
N GLY A 95 -4.15 28.97 7.74
CA GLY A 95 -4.28 30.34 7.26
C GLY A 95 -5.55 30.63 6.45
N LYS A 96 -6.37 29.62 6.11
CA LYS A 96 -7.71 29.84 5.52
C LYS A 96 -8.71 30.17 6.61
N THR A 97 -9.76 30.91 6.27
CA THR A 97 -10.74 31.39 7.25
C THR A 97 -12.15 31.02 6.84
N ALA A 98 -12.99 30.72 7.81
CA ALA A 98 -14.42 30.51 7.64
C ALA A 98 -15.20 31.29 8.72
N TRP A 99 -16.46 31.62 8.44
CA TRP A 99 -17.39 32.13 9.45
C TRP A 99 -18.23 30.97 9.97
N VAL A 100 -18.18 30.72 11.28
CA VAL A 100 -18.85 29.60 11.94
C VAL A 100 -19.54 30.13 13.18
N ASN A 101 -20.87 30.01 13.23
CA ASN A 101 -21.73 30.46 14.33
C ASN A 101 -21.46 31.93 14.72
N GLY A 102 -21.20 32.79 13.73
CA GLY A 102 -20.97 34.22 13.92
C GLY A 102 -19.53 34.61 14.23
N ALA A 103 -18.62 33.64 14.36
CA ALA A 103 -17.21 33.89 14.65
C ALA A 103 -16.33 33.53 13.45
N LYS A 104 -15.26 34.31 13.25
CA LYS A 104 -14.22 33.99 12.27
C LYS A 104 -13.33 32.89 12.85
N VAL A 105 -13.34 31.71 12.23
CA VAL A 105 -12.45 30.60 12.53
C VAL A 105 -11.29 30.61 11.54
N THR A 106 -10.06 30.65 12.05
CA THR A 106 -8.84 30.54 11.23
C THR A 106 -8.30 29.12 11.32
N GLY A 107 -8.03 28.53 10.16
CA GLY A 107 -7.55 27.18 10.02
C GLY A 107 -6.12 26.99 10.50
N THR A 108 -5.86 25.78 10.99
CA THR A 108 -4.60 25.34 11.58
C THR A 108 -4.17 23.96 11.05
N LEU A 109 -4.99 23.29 10.24
CA LEU A 109 -4.63 21.99 9.65
C LEU A 109 -3.46 22.19 8.68
N THR A 110 -2.36 21.49 8.95
CA THR A 110 -1.10 21.72 8.23
C THR A 110 -1.20 21.34 6.76
N GLU A 111 -0.73 22.19 5.86
CA GLU A 111 -0.54 21.88 4.45
C GLU A 111 0.79 21.13 4.27
N ARG A 112 0.73 19.91 3.75
CA ARG A 112 1.88 19.01 3.55
C ARG A 112 2.50 19.13 2.15
N GLY A 113 1.91 19.95 1.28
CA GLY A 113 2.40 20.15 -0.08
C GLY A 113 2.15 18.94 -0.98
N GLN A 114 3.09 18.70 -1.89
CA GLN A 114 2.93 17.78 -3.03
C GLN A 114 3.39 16.35 -2.75
N TYR A 115 4.26 16.12 -1.78
CA TYR A 115 4.68 14.77 -1.43
C TYR A 115 5.03 14.66 0.05
N GLN A 116 4.90 13.47 0.62
CA GLN A 116 5.40 13.14 1.95
C GLN A 116 6.01 11.74 1.97
N ASN A 117 6.97 11.53 2.86
CA ASN A 117 7.58 10.23 3.09
C ASN A 117 6.94 9.55 4.29
N GLY A 118 6.69 8.26 4.16
CA GLY A 118 6.24 7.36 5.21
C GLY A 118 7.17 6.15 5.35
N GLY A 119 6.74 5.16 6.14
CA GLY A 119 7.34 3.83 6.18
C GLY A 119 6.86 2.95 5.04
N ALA A 120 7.53 1.82 4.81
CA ALA A 120 7.07 0.77 3.88
C ALA A 120 6.64 -0.47 4.68
N ALA A 121 5.50 -1.06 4.31
CA ALA A 121 5.03 -2.29 4.92
C ALA A 121 4.42 -3.23 3.87
N PHE A 122 4.67 -4.53 4.03
CA PHE A 122 3.97 -5.58 3.32
C PHE A 122 3.14 -6.38 4.32
N THR A 123 1.81 -6.33 4.18
CA THR A 123 0.86 -6.91 5.15
C THR A 123 0.34 -8.28 4.72
N GLY A 124 0.99 -8.89 3.73
CA GLY A 124 0.58 -10.16 3.11
C GLY A 124 -0.37 -9.97 1.93
N SER A 125 -1.36 -9.08 2.03
CA SER A 125 -2.36 -8.84 0.97
C SER A 125 -2.17 -7.53 0.21
N TYR A 126 -1.43 -6.56 0.77
CA TYR A 126 -1.12 -5.31 0.09
C TYR A 126 0.23 -4.74 0.53
N PHE A 127 0.74 -3.83 -0.30
CA PHE A 127 1.86 -2.98 0.01
C PHE A 127 1.35 -1.61 0.44
N ALA A 128 1.90 -1.04 1.50
CA ALA A 128 1.49 0.25 2.03
C ALA A 128 2.67 1.18 2.30
N ILE A 129 2.39 2.47 2.12
CA ILE A 129 3.19 3.57 2.65
C ILE A 129 2.46 4.06 3.91
N ASN A 130 3.02 3.77 5.07
CA ASN A 130 2.36 4.02 6.36
C ASN A 130 2.98 5.22 7.09
N ALA A 131 2.38 5.62 8.22
CA ALA A 131 2.87 6.70 9.07
C ALA A 131 3.04 8.06 8.34
N LEU A 132 2.17 8.35 7.38
CA LEU A 132 2.08 9.70 6.81
C LEU A 132 1.53 10.66 7.88
N PRO A 133 2.10 11.87 8.03
CA PRO A 133 1.64 12.83 9.03
C PRO A 133 0.23 13.34 8.72
N GLU A 134 -0.55 13.69 9.74
CA GLU A 134 -1.84 14.35 9.51
C GLU A 134 -1.67 15.66 8.75
N GLY A 135 -2.56 15.97 7.80
CA GLY A 135 -2.58 17.24 7.10
C GLY A 135 -3.30 17.19 5.76
N VAL A 136 -3.26 18.31 5.06
CA VAL A 136 -3.81 18.46 3.71
C VAL A 136 -2.72 18.22 2.68
N TYR A 137 -3.01 17.36 1.71
CA TYR A 137 -2.12 16.99 0.61
C TYR A 137 -2.73 17.50 -0.69
N ARG A 138 -1.95 18.21 -1.52
CA ARG A 138 -2.48 18.84 -2.73
C ARG A 138 -1.58 18.63 -3.93
N SER A 139 -2.19 18.39 -5.08
CA SER A 139 -1.53 18.56 -6.37
C SER A 139 -1.37 20.05 -6.67
N ASN A 140 -0.26 20.43 -7.29
CA ASN A 140 -0.09 21.72 -7.96
C ASN A 140 -0.34 21.63 -9.48
N GLY A 141 -0.98 20.56 -9.94
CA GLY A 141 -1.17 20.26 -11.36
C GLY A 141 -0.05 19.39 -11.96
N ALA A 142 0.99 19.07 -11.20
CA ALA A 142 1.97 18.07 -11.63
C ALA A 142 1.33 16.67 -11.68
N SER A 143 1.62 15.90 -12.73
CA SER A 143 1.09 14.55 -12.94
C SER A 143 1.47 13.55 -11.85
N TRP A 144 2.54 13.83 -11.10
CA TRP A 144 3.03 13.00 -10.00
C TRP A 144 2.49 13.42 -8.63
N ALA A 145 1.79 14.56 -8.51
CA ALA A 145 1.36 15.11 -7.22
C ALA A 145 -0.17 14.93 -7.00
N PRO A 146 -0.62 14.69 -5.75
CA PRO A 146 0.21 14.45 -4.56
C PRO A 146 0.74 13.02 -4.51
N GLU A 147 1.90 12.81 -3.85
CA GLU A 147 2.55 11.50 -3.75
C GLU A 147 2.85 11.09 -2.31
N ALA A 148 2.58 9.83 -1.97
CA ALA A 148 3.12 9.18 -0.79
C ALA A 148 4.38 8.40 -1.19
N ARG A 149 5.48 8.56 -0.44
CA ARG A 149 6.78 7.96 -0.76
C ARG A 149 7.31 7.09 0.36
N CYS A 150 8.11 6.10 0.00
CA CYS A 150 9.04 5.42 0.90
C CYS A 150 10.40 5.32 0.20
N THR A 151 11.46 5.11 0.97
CA THR A 151 12.80 4.89 0.41
C THR A 151 12.91 3.49 -0.21
N ALA A 152 13.81 3.33 -1.17
CA ALA A 152 14.09 2.03 -1.76
C ALA A 152 14.57 1.01 -0.71
N ASP A 153 15.33 1.44 0.30
CA ASP A 153 15.79 0.56 1.38
C ASP A 153 14.63 0.05 2.24
N GLN A 154 13.67 0.92 2.59
CA GLN A 154 12.47 0.51 3.31
C GLN A 154 11.67 -0.52 2.50
N LEU A 155 11.48 -0.29 1.20
CA LEU A 155 10.81 -1.23 0.31
C LEU A 155 11.53 -2.58 0.28
N ARG A 156 12.84 -2.58 0.06
CA ARG A 156 13.64 -3.81 -0.02
C ARG A 156 13.63 -4.60 1.27
N ASN A 157 13.74 -3.91 2.41
CA ASN A 157 13.66 -4.53 3.72
C ASN A 157 12.27 -5.15 3.96
N ALA A 158 11.19 -4.43 3.65
CA ALA A 158 9.82 -4.93 3.79
C ALA A 158 9.56 -6.17 2.92
N LEU A 159 10.19 -6.26 1.75
CA LEU A 159 10.07 -7.40 0.83
C LEU A 159 11.14 -8.49 1.03
N GLY A 160 12.11 -8.28 1.94
CA GLY A 160 13.21 -9.21 2.17
C GLY A 160 14.16 -9.39 0.97
N ILE A 161 14.27 -8.38 0.11
CA ILE A 161 15.10 -8.35 -1.10
C ILE A 161 16.56 -8.15 -0.69
N THR A 162 17.38 -9.18 -0.88
CA THR A 162 18.82 -9.17 -0.58
C THR A 162 19.59 -9.80 -1.73
N ALA A 163 20.83 -9.35 -1.97
CA ALA A 163 21.64 -9.82 -3.08
C ALA A 163 21.82 -11.36 -3.08
N GLY A 164 22.01 -11.96 -1.90
CA GLY A 164 22.18 -13.41 -1.74
C GLY A 164 20.93 -14.25 -2.00
N LYS A 165 19.75 -13.64 -2.17
CA LYS A 165 18.51 -14.32 -2.58
C LYS A 165 18.19 -14.15 -4.07
N ILE A 166 18.94 -13.28 -4.76
CA ILE A 166 18.71 -12.95 -6.17
C ILE A 166 19.80 -13.66 -6.99
N LYS A 167 19.38 -14.31 -8.08
CA LYS A 167 20.30 -14.96 -9.02
C LYS A 167 21.37 -13.98 -9.50
N LYS A 168 22.61 -14.44 -9.59
CA LYS A 168 23.74 -13.60 -9.97
C LYS A 168 23.52 -12.89 -11.30
N GLY A 169 23.78 -11.59 -11.31
CA GLY A 169 23.63 -10.72 -12.48
C GLY A 169 22.24 -10.15 -12.68
N GLU A 170 21.20 -10.73 -12.06
CA GLU A 170 19.84 -10.19 -12.10
C GLU A 170 19.68 -9.01 -11.13
N VAL A 171 18.81 -8.06 -11.44
CA VAL A 171 18.57 -6.87 -10.61
C VAL A 171 17.12 -6.77 -10.21
N ILE A 172 16.83 -6.69 -8.91
CA ILE A 172 15.48 -6.45 -8.38
C ILE A 172 15.52 -5.23 -7.47
N ALA A 173 14.68 -4.22 -7.77
CA ALA A 173 14.60 -2.97 -7.02
C ALA A 173 15.96 -2.27 -6.80
N GLY A 174 16.88 -2.39 -7.76
CA GLY A 174 18.23 -1.82 -7.70
C GLY A 174 19.26 -2.64 -6.91
N VAL A 175 18.93 -3.85 -6.44
CA VAL A 175 19.91 -4.78 -5.85
C VAL A 175 20.28 -5.85 -6.86
N THR A 176 21.57 -5.91 -7.18
CA THR A 176 22.16 -6.94 -8.04
C THR A 176 22.35 -8.23 -7.26
N GLY A 177 21.92 -9.34 -7.84
CA GLY A 177 22.06 -10.65 -7.24
C GLY A 177 23.50 -11.16 -7.21
N THR A 178 23.80 -11.93 -6.17
CA THR A 178 25.07 -12.61 -5.97
C THR A 178 24.90 -14.12 -5.78
N TRP A 179 23.66 -14.64 -5.85
CA TRP A 179 23.41 -16.05 -5.67
C TRP A 179 23.78 -16.84 -6.93
N GLU A 180 24.81 -17.66 -6.82
CA GLU A 180 25.36 -18.50 -7.89
C GLU A 180 24.65 -19.86 -8.00
N GLY A 181 23.70 -20.16 -7.11
CA GLY A 181 23.16 -21.51 -6.96
C GLY A 181 24.10 -22.43 -6.18
N TYR A 182 24.02 -23.74 -6.43
CA TYR A 182 24.88 -24.75 -5.83
C TYR A 182 26.14 -24.95 -6.70
N VAL A 183 27.26 -24.35 -6.30
CA VAL A 183 28.55 -24.46 -7.00
C VAL A 183 29.32 -25.68 -6.47
N ALA A 184 29.66 -26.62 -7.35
CA ALA A 184 30.43 -27.82 -7.02
C ALA A 184 31.92 -27.48 -6.81
N ASN A 185 32.54 -28.03 -5.76
CA ASN A 185 33.99 -27.96 -5.57
C ASN A 185 34.72 -28.91 -6.53
N PRO A 186 36.05 -28.75 -6.75
CA PRO A 186 36.82 -29.65 -7.61
C PRO A 186 36.76 -31.14 -7.21
N THR A 187 36.49 -31.43 -5.94
CA THR A 187 36.35 -32.80 -5.41
C THR A 187 34.94 -33.34 -5.48
N ASP A 188 33.94 -32.52 -5.83
CA ASP A 188 32.57 -32.96 -6.02
C ASP A 188 32.44 -33.65 -7.38
N LEU A 189 31.93 -34.87 -7.35
CA LEU A 189 31.53 -35.63 -8.53
C LEU A 189 30.06 -35.34 -8.87
N TYR A 190 29.26 -35.06 -7.85
CA TYR A 190 27.90 -34.55 -7.96
C TYR A 190 27.60 -33.63 -6.77
N TYR A 191 26.94 -32.50 -7.00
CA TYR A 191 26.46 -31.63 -5.94
C TYR A 191 25.16 -30.94 -6.35
N LYS A 192 24.06 -31.36 -5.72
CA LYS A 192 22.72 -30.76 -5.81
C LYS A 192 22.31 -30.34 -7.25
N GLY A 193 22.51 -31.23 -8.21
CA GLY A 193 22.20 -31.00 -9.63
C GLY A 193 23.40 -30.74 -10.52
N SER A 194 24.45 -30.13 -9.97
CA SER A 194 25.72 -30.03 -10.68
C SER A 194 26.34 -31.41 -10.80
N ASN A 195 26.51 -31.90 -12.03
CA ASN A 195 27.00 -33.25 -12.33
C ASN A 195 28.35 -33.19 -13.07
N PRO A 196 29.42 -32.68 -12.44
CA PRO A 196 30.74 -32.56 -13.09
C PRO A 196 31.33 -33.93 -13.49
N ALA A 197 30.96 -35.01 -12.81
CA ALA A 197 31.36 -36.38 -13.18
C ALA A 197 30.58 -36.94 -14.37
N GLY A 198 29.51 -36.26 -14.81
CA GLY A 198 28.66 -36.75 -15.90
C GLY A 198 28.05 -38.11 -15.59
N PHE A 199 27.63 -38.35 -14.35
CA PHE A 199 26.95 -39.58 -13.99
C PHE A 199 25.77 -39.83 -14.91
N TYR A 200 25.62 -41.07 -15.36
CA TYR A 200 24.47 -41.58 -16.10
C TYR A 200 24.04 -42.93 -15.51
N VAL A 201 22.85 -43.38 -15.84
CA VAL A 201 22.36 -44.68 -15.36
C VAL A 201 22.88 -45.79 -16.26
N SER A 202 23.75 -46.65 -15.73
CA SER A 202 24.40 -47.73 -16.49
C SER A 202 23.73 -49.08 -16.30
N ASN A 203 22.97 -49.27 -15.22
CA ASN A 203 22.19 -50.48 -14.99
C ASN A 203 20.92 -50.16 -14.19
N ASN A 204 19.76 -50.56 -14.72
CA ASN A 204 18.43 -50.35 -14.12
C ASN A 204 17.93 -51.56 -13.30
N GLY A 205 18.82 -52.40 -12.76
CA GLY A 205 18.44 -53.56 -11.95
C GLY A 205 17.41 -54.46 -12.63
N ASN A 206 17.62 -54.78 -13.91
CA ASN A 206 16.70 -55.54 -14.76
C ASN A 206 15.27 -54.94 -14.86
N GLY A 207 15.14 -53.62 -14.69
CA GLY A 207 13.86 -52.90 -14.72
C GLY A 207 13.16 -52.78 -13.37
N TYR A 208 13.69 -53.39 -12.31
CA TYR A 208 13.10 -53.37 -10.97
C TYR A 208 13.64 -52.25 -10.07
N ALA A 209 14.69 -51.56 -10.52
CA ALA A 209 15.22 -50.36 -9.89
C ALA A 209 15.48 -49.28 -10.94
N SER A 210 15.56 -48.02 -10.52
CA SER A 210 15.82 -46.90 -11.44
C SER A 210 16.55 -45.78 -10.73
N ALA A 211 17.28 -44.99 -11.51
CA ALA A 211 17.85 -43.73 -11.08
C ALA A 211 17.41 -42.62 -12.04
N SER A 212 17.16 -41.42 -11.53
CA SER A 212 16.83 -40.24 -12.35
C SER A 212 17.58 -39.01 -11.85
N PHE A 213 17.82 -38.06 -12.75
CA PHE A 213 18.52 -36.80 -12.47
C PHE A 213 17.49 -35.67 -12.41
N ASP A 214 16.89 -35.48 -11.24
CA ASP A 214 15.68 -34.66 -11.04
C ASP A 214 16.01 -33.17 -10.80
N GLY A 215 16.97 -32.64 -11.54
CA GLY A 215 17.44 -31.27 -11.39
C GLY A 215 18.33 -31.05 -10.17
N VAL A 216 17.86 -31.35 -8.95
CA VAL A 216 18.62 -31.13 -7.69
C VAL A 216 19.16 -32.43 -7.09
N TYR A 217 18.56 -33.57 -7.41
CA TYR A 217 18.94 -34.87 -6.81
C TYR A 217 19.22 -35.92 -7.89
N ILE A 218 20.06 -36.90 -7.55
CA ILE A 218 20.00 -38.20 -8.20
C ILE A 218 19.05 -39.05 -7.34
N THR A 219 17.89 -39.39 -7.88
CA THR A 219 16.90 -40.20 -7.16
C THR A 219 17.06 -41.65 -7.56
N ALA A 220 17.54 -42.50 -6.66
CA ALA A 220 17.59 -43.94 -6.85
C ALA A 220 16.43 -44.61 -6.10
N LYS A 221 15.69 -45.50 -6.76
CA LYS A 221 14.52 -46.17 -6.18
C LYS A 221 14.36 -47.62 -6.64
N SER A 222 13.73 -48.42 -5.79
CA SER A 222 13.18 -49.75 -6.11
C SER A 222 11.72 -49.78 -5.68
N THR A 223 10.83 -50.23 -6.56
CA THR A 223 9.38 -50.33 -6.27
C THR A 223 8.98 -51.73 -5.78
N THR A 224 9.89 -52.68 -5.87
CA THR A 224 9.62 -54.07 -5.51
C THR A 224 9.98 -54.37 -4.06
N THR A 225 9.42 -55.45 -3.55
CA THR A 225 9.77 -56.05 -2.27
C THR A 225 11.00 -56.95 -2.37
N SER A 226 11.75 -56.94 -3.48
CA SER A 226 13.03 -57.65 -3.62
C SER A 226 14.20 -56.66 -3.64
N ALA A 227 15.38 -57.10 -3.23
CA ALA A 227 16.58 -56.29 -3.30
C ALA A 227 17.04 -56.17 -4.76
N ASN A 228 17.05 -54.95 -5.30
CA ASN A 228 17.43 -54.68 -6.68
C ASN A 228 18.48 -53.57 -6.72
N ALA A 229 19.54 -53.78 -7.49
CA ALA A 229 20.64 -52.84 -7.61
C ALA A 229 20.46 -51.94 -8.85
N VAL A 230 20.38 -50.63 -8.65
CA VAL A 230 20.57 -49.64 -9.72
C VAL A 230 21.98 -49.11 -9.67
N THR A 231 22.63 -48.98 -10.83
CA THR A 231 24.00 -48.47 -10.94
C THR A 231 24.02 -47.16 -11.71
N ILE A 232 24.68 -46.15 -11.13
CA ILE A 232 25.10 -44.95 -11.84
C ILE A 232 26.60 -45.00 -12.08
N THR A 233 27.05 -44.58 -13.24
CA THR A 233 28.46 -44.60 -13.65
C THR A 233 28.89 -43.22 -14.07
N ALA A 234 30.06 -42.77 -13.60
CA ALA A 234 30.63 -41.51 -14.07
C ALA A 234 30.93 -41.58 -15.58
N GLY A 235 30.70 -40.49 -16.30
CA GLY A 235 30.98 -40.39 -17.74
C GLY A 235 32.46 -40.29 -18.08
N LYS A 236 33.34 -40.20 -17.07
CA LYS A 236 34.79 -40.09 -17.24
C LYS A 236 35.54 -40.77 -16.09
N ALA A 237 36.80 -41.09 -16.36
CA ALA A 237 37.70 -41.62 -15.35
C ALA A 237 38.10 -40.55 -14.33
N TYR A 238 38.30 -40.98 -13.08
CA TYR A 238 38.77 -40.16 -11.98
C TYR A 238 40.02 -40.80 -11.38
N ASN A 239 41.01 -39.97 -11.07
CA ASN A 239 42.15 -40.40 -10.28
C ASN A 239 41.75 -40.40 -8.80
N LEU A 240 41.65 -41.58 -8.19
CA LEU A 240 41.36 -41.71 -6.77
C LEU A 240 42.62 -41.64 -5.91
N SER A 241 43.80 -41.69 -6.53
CA SER A 241 45.07 -41.54 -5.81
C SER A 241 45.14 -40.18 -5.12
N GLY A 242 45.53 -40.17 -3.85
CA GLY A 242 45.60 -38.97 -3.01
C GLY A 242 44.30 -38.67 -2.23
N TYR A 243 43.21 -39.40 -2.48
CA TYR A 243 42.00 -39.33 -1.67
C TYR A 243 41.91 -40.53 -0.74
N SER A 244 41.36 -40.29 0.45
CA SER A 244 41.16 -41.31 1.49
C SER A 244 39.72 -41.82 1.50
N LYS A 245 38.77 -41.04 0.99
CA LYS A 245 37.34 -41.36 1.04
C LYS A 245 36.59 -40.94 -0.22
N LEU A 246 35.61 -41.75 -0.60
CA LEU A 246 34.49 -41.33 -1.45
C LEU A 246 33.26 -41.21 -0.57
N ILE A 247 32.73 -40.00 -0.42
CA ILE A 247 31.62 -39.67 0.46
C ILE A 247 30.36 -39.47 -0.37
N ILE A 248 29.26 -40.06 0.10
CA ILE A 248 27.93 -39.97 -0.51
C ILE A 248 26.98 -39.45 0.55
N GLU A 249 26.47 -38.25 0.32
CA GLU A 249 25.45 -37.60 1.13
C GLU A 249 24.11 -37.80 0.42
N LEU A 250 23.12 -38.34 1.13
CA LEU A 250 21.80 -38.62 0.58
C LEU A 250 20.70 -38.46 1.62
N ASN A 251 19.45 -38.37 1.16
CA ASN A 251 18.26 -38.44 1.99
C ASN A 251 17.48 -39.70 1.63
N VAL A 252 17.16 -40.53 2.62
CA VAL A 252 16.17 -41.59 2.45
C VAL A 252 14.79 -40.93 2.57
N THR A 253 14.05 -40.83 1.48
CA THR A 253 12.70 -40.21 1.47
C THR A 253 11.59 -41.23 1.62
N LYS A 254 11.89 -42.50 1.30
CA LYS A 254 11.03 -43.64 1.60
C LYS A 254 11.91 -44.78 2.09
N ALA A 255 11.70 -45.21 3.33
CA ALA A 255 12.41 -46.34 3.93
C ALA A 255 11.81 -47.69 3.51
N THR A 256 12.60 -48.75 3.62
CA THR A 256 12.12 -50.13 3.41
C THR A 256 11.29 -50.61 4.60
N SER A 257 10.21 -51.36 4.34
CA SER A 257 9.45 -52.09 5.37
C SER A 257 10.08 -53.43 5.77
N TYR A 258 11.16 -53.84 5.08
CA TYR A 258 11.80 -55.14 5.26
C TYR A 258 13.20 -54.94 5.82
N THR A 259 13.35 -55.08 7.14
CA THR A 259 14.61 -54.83 7.86
C THR A 259 15.55 -56.04 7.88
N ASN A 260 15.08 -57.22 7.50
CA ASN A 260 15.81 -58.49 7.56
C ASN A 260 16.61 -58.82 6.29
N THR A 261 16.81 -57.85 5.38
CA THR A 261 17.66 -58.02 4.19
C THR A 261 18.40 -56.74 3.82
N ASN A 262 19.70 -56.72 4.07
CA ASN A 262 20.78 -56.45 3.14
C ASN A 262 20.55 -55.31 2.13
N GLY A 263 20.45 -54.07 2.62
CA GLY A 263 20.63 -52.88 1.80
C GLY A 263 22.11 -52.66 1.50
N GLY A 264 22.42 -52.21 0.28
CA GLY A 264 23.80 -52.16 -0.19
C GLY A 264 24.16 -50.86 -0.89
N LEU A 265 25.41 -50.46 -0.74
CA LEU A 265 26.06 -49.42 -1.53
C LEU A 265 27.44 -49.94 -1.95
N VAL A 266 27.67 -49.99 -3.26
CA VAL A 266 28.86 -50.64 -3.81
C VAL A 266 29.59 -49.69 -4.75
N LEU A 267 30.89 -49.52 -4.53
CA LEU A 267 31.80 -48.87 -5.48
C LEU A 267 32.35 -49.93 -6.43
N LYS A 268 32.21 -49.68 -7.73
CA LYS A 268 32.57 -50.59 -8.80
C LYS A 268 33.42 -49.90 -9.87
N ASN A 269 34.16 -50.69 -10.64
CA ASN A 269 34.82 -50.28 -11.89
C ASN A 269 34.39 -51.24 -12.99
N GLY A 270 33.43 -50.81 -13.83
CA GLY A 270 32.71 -51.72 -14.71
C GLY A 270 32.00 -52.82 -13.91
N SER A 271 32.30 -54.08 -14.23
CA SER A 271 31.75 -55.25 -13.52
C SER A 271 32.47 -55.57 -12.22
N GLU A 272 33.71 -55.08 -12.03
CA GLU A 272 34.53 -55.31 -10.83
C GLU A 272 33.91 -54.58 -9.63
N GLU A 273 33.69 -55.31 -8.54
CA GLU A 273 33.34 -54.73 -7.26
C GLU A 273 34.60 -54.44 -6.45
N LEU A 274 34.75 -53.19 -6.01
CA LEU A 274 35.95 -52.72 -5.32
C LEU A 274 35.74 -52.65 -3.82
N ILE A 275 34.67 -51.97 -3.40
CA ILE A 275 34.34 -51.76 -1.99
C ILE A 275 32.82 -51.83 -1.84
N ARG A 276 32.35 -52.48 -0.79
CA ARG A 276 30.93 -52.62 -0.48
C ARG A 276 30.64 -52.20 0.95
N ILE A 277 29.58 -51.43 1.12
CA ILE A 277 28.89 -51.18 2.39
C ILE A 277 27.59 -51.99 2.33
N TRP A 278 27.43 -52.95 3.25
CA TRP A 278 26.31 -53.89 3.22
C TRP A 278 25.80 -54.10 4.64
N GLN A 279 24.53 -53.77 4.85
CA GLN A 279 23.91 -53.88 6.17
C GLN A 279 22.41 -54.11 6.04
N ASP A 280 21.87 -54.94 6.92
CA ASP A 280 20.43 -55.03 7.17
C ASP A 280 19.87 -53.65 7.54
N GLY A 281 18.86 -53.21 6.79
CA GLY A 281 18.22 -51.92 7.03
C GLY A 281 19.08 -50.69 6.73
N LEU A 282 20.09 -50.77 5.84
CA LEU A 282 20.92 -49.62 5.43
C LEU A 282 20.06 -48.39 5.05
N TYR A 283 18.91 -48.61 4.41
CA TYR A 283 17.93 -47.57 4.06
C TYR A 283 16.61 -47.69 4.86
N GLY A 284 16.67 -48.23 6.08
CA GLY A 284 15.53 -48.56 6.95
C GLY A 284 14.95 -47.38 7.73
N THR A 285 15.54 -46.20 7.65
CA THR A 285 15.04 -45.00 8.35
C THR A 285 15.06 -43.80 7.41
N VAL A 286 13.96 -43.05 7.40
CA VAL A 286 13.82 -41.79 6.65
C VAL A 286 14.74 -40.73 7.27
N GLY A 287 15.33 -39.89 6.41
CA GLY A 287 16.17 -38.77 6.81
C GLY A 287 17.53 -38.77 6.12
N ALA A 288 18.35 -37.79 6.52
CA ALA A 288 19.69 -37.59 5.97
C ALA A 288 20.64 -38.72 6.40
N LYS A 289 21.44 -39.21 5.46
CA LYS A 289 22.48 -40.22 5.65
C LYS A 289 23.75 -39.78 4.94
N THR A 290 24.89 -40.15 5.52
CA THR A 290 26.20 -39.99 4.91
C THR A 290 26.90 -41.34 4.94
N TYR A 291 27.31 -41.82 3.77
CA TYR A 291 28.10 -43.03 3.61
C TYR A 291 29.47 -42.67 3.08
N SER A 292 30.49 -43.45 3.43
CA SER A 292 31.84 -43.24 2.93
C SER A 292 32.52 -44.55 2.63
N PHE A 293 33.13 -44.67 1.45
CA PHE A 293 34.06 -45.74 1.12
C PHE A 293 35.48 -45.33 1.52
N ASP A 294 36.24 -46.24 2.12
CA ASP A 294 37.66 -46.05 2.41
C ASP A 294 38.50 -46.35 1.16
N LEU A 295 39.11 -45.34 0.60
CA LEU A 295 39.92 -45.41 -0.63
C LEU A 295 41.41 -45.62 -0.34
N SER A 296 41.84 -45.78 0.92
CA SER A 296 43.26 -45.83 1.30
C SER A 296 44.04 -46.90 0.52
N ASN A 297 43.39 -48.02 0.20
CA ASN A 297 43.97 -49.12 -0.60
C ASN A 297 43.56 -49.09 -2.08
N LEU A 298 42.80 -48.06 -2.51
CA LEU A 298 42.26 -47.91 -3.86
C LEU A 298 42.86 -46.70 -4.58
N GLN A 299 44.20 -46.67 -4.64
CA GLN A 299 45.00 -45.58 -5.18
C GLN A 299 45.22 -45.73 -6.70
N LYS A 300 44.13 -45.78 -7.47
CA LYS A 300 44.18 -45.98 -8.93
C LYS A 300 43.22 -45.05 -9.69
N VAL A 301 43.47 -44.87 -10.98
CA VAL A 301 42.54 -44.22 -11.92
C VAL A 301 41.46 -45.24 -12.31
N LEU A 302 40.19 -44.85 -12.20
CA LEU A 302 39.07 -45.70 -12.60
C LEU A 302 37.83 -44.87 -12.99
N THR A 303 36.85 -45.50 -13.64
CA THR A 303 35.55 -44.86 -13.91
C THR A 303 34.55 -45.30 -12.84
N PRO A 304 34.30 -44.47 -11.80
CA PRO A 304 33.57 -44.92 -10.63
C PRO A 304 32.12 -45.20 -10.97
N SER A 305 31.67 -46.39 -10.60
CA SER A 305 30.27 -46.81 -10.65
C SER A 305 29.76 -47.02 -9.24
N LEU A 306 28.59 -46.48 -8.93
CA LEU A 306 27.93 -46.62 -7.64
C LEU A 306 26.65 -47.43 -7.82
N ALA A 307 26.63 -48.62 -7.25
CA ALA A 307 25.44 -49.47 -7.23
C ALA A 307 24.71 -49.33 -5.90
N PHE A 308 23.44 -48.93 -5.97
CA PHE A 308 22.53 -48.80 -4.84
C PHE A 308 21.58 -50.00 -4.84
N THR A 309 21.74 -50.90 -3.89
CA THR A 309 20.85 -52.04 -3.70
C THR A 309 19.70 -51.64 -2.80
N LEU A 310 18.52 -51.47 -3.39
CA LEU A 310 17.33 -50.91 -2.77
C LEU A 310 16.19 -51.94 -2.75
N ARG A 311 15.34 -51.87 -1.71
CA ARG A 311 14.16 -52.72 -1.53
C ARG A 311 12.98 -51.87 -1.07
N ALA A 312 12.02 -51.59 -1.95
CA ALA A 312 10.89 -50.70 -1.69
C ALA A 312 11.28 -49.31 -1.13
N ALA A 313 12.51 -48.87 -1.37
CA ALA A 313 13.10 -47.65 -0.81
C ALA A 313 13.36 -46.61 -1.90
N VAL A 314 13.38 -45.33 -1.50
CA VAL A 314 13.73 -44.19 -2.34
C VAL A 314 14.80 -43.37 -1.63
N VAL A 315 15.91 -43.14 -2.32
CA VAL A 315 17.02 -42.30 -1.84
C VAL A 315 17.29 -41.18 -2.83
N GLN A 316 17.52 -39.98 -2.30
CA GLN A 316 17.87 -38.78 -3.06
C GLN A 316 19.29 -38.38 -2.71
N ILE A 317 20.21 -38.61 -3.62
CA ILE A 317 21.62 -38.27 -3.45
C ILE A 317 21.78 -36.77 -3.67
N THR A 318 22.34 -36.09 -2.68
CA THR A 318 22.56 -34.63 -2.68
C THR A 318 23.99 -34.29 -3.01
N ARG A 319 24.95 -35.17 -2.71
CA ARG A 319 26.37 -34.95 -2.97
C ARG A 319 27.13 -36.26 -3.09
N ILE A 320 28.04 -36.33 -4.05
CA ILE A 320 29.05 -37.38 -4.17
C ILE A 320 30.38 -36.66 -4.29
N ARG A 321 31.35 -36.94 -3.43
CA ARG A 321 32.61 -36.21 -3.40
C ARG A 321 33.78 -37.04 -2.91
N LEU A 322 34.97 -36.69 -3.38
CA LEU A 322 36.23 -37.22 -2.87
C LEU A 322 36.70 -36.39 -1.66
N ALA A 323 37.38 -37.04 -0.73
CA ALA A 323 37.93 -36.44 0.48
C ALA A 323 39.22 -37.13 0.94
#